data_AF-A0A6A6A912-F1
#
_entry.id   AF-A0A6A6A912-F1
#
_cell.length_a   1.000
_cell.length_b   1.000
_cell.length_c   1.000
_cell.angle_alpha   90.00
_cell.angle_beta   90.00
_cell.angle_gamma   90.00
#
_symmetry.space_group_name_H-M   'P 1'
#
loop_
_entity.id
_entity.type
_entity.pdbx_description
1 polymer ?
#
loop_
_entity_poly.entity_id
_entity_poly.type
_entity_poly.pdbx_seq_one_letter_code
_entity_poly.pdbx_strand_id
1 'polypeptide(L)'
;MARENALFNSALRQSTSIRKDLDQFADTASPSPHLQAQLNASLTSFARTIDDYTKLAKHEPVQTKQEKAIERLKNFRSELDEYRESFKRIKSVNEDVQTTAARTELLGRRPHHAATPENPYSLPNPSAAQYSPFAPTQPHNPSAPYRPNPYSAGAPQGGDYDREGHVMREQNFFAQTSTQLDEFLDRGRTVLGDLGQQREMLKGTQRRLYSVANTLGISGDTIRMVERRAKQDKWVFWIGVVVFFAFCWLVIHYLR
;
A
#
# COMPACT_ATOMS: atom_id res chain seq x y z
N MET A 1 16.35 31.19 -4.03
CA MET A 1 16.52 30.82 -5.46
C MET A 1 17.23 29.48 -5.70
N ALA A 2 18.55 29.30 -5.47
CA ALA A 2 19.23 28.04 -5.84
C ALA A 2 18.66 26.79 -5.14
N ARG A 3 18.31 26.91 -3.86
CA ARG A 3 17.73 25.83 -3.05
C ARG A 3 16.32 25.42 -3.51
N GLU A 4 15.51 26.37 -3.94
CA GLU A 4 14.15 26.12 -4.44
C GLU A 4 14.19 25.33 -5.76
N ASN A 5 15.04 25.76 -6.69
CA ASN A 5 15.23 25.06 -7.96
C ASN A 5 15.80 23.64 -7.74
N ALA A 6 16.69 23.45 -6.77
CA ALA A 6 17.21 22.12 -6.44
C ALA A 6 16.12 21.19 -5.90
N LEU A 7 15.25 21.67 -5.00
CA LEU A 7 14.12 20.86 -4.48
C LEU A 7 13.11 20.55 -5.58
N PHE A 8 12.80 21.50 -6.46
CA PHE A 8 11.91 21.26 -7.60
C PHE A 8 12.45 20.14 -8.51
N ASN A 9 13.72 20.22 -8.90
CA ASN A 9 14.34 19.18 -9.73
C ASN A 9 14.42 17.83 -9.02
N SER A 10 14.62 17.81 -7.69
CA SER A 10 14.57 16.59 -6.89
C SER A 10 13.17 15.99 -6.88
N ALA A 11 12.13 16.81 -6.66
CA ALA A 11 10.73 16.39 -6.68
C ALA A 11 10.34 15.82 -8.04
N LEU A 12 10.76 16.46 -9.13
CA LEU A 12 10.53 15.99 -10.49
C LEU A 12 11.18 14.63 -10.76
N ARG A 13 12.43 14.44 -10.32
CA ARG A 13 13.11 13.14 -10.45
C ARG A 13 12.40 12.06 -9.62
N GLN A 14 11.98 12.39 -8.40
CA GLN A 14 11.23 11.48 -7.54
C GLN A 14 9.90 11.09 -8.19
N SER A 15 9.13 12.03 -8.76
CA SER A 15 7.85 11.71 -9.42
C SER A 15 8.04 10.82 -10.64
N THR A 16 9.04 11.10 -11.48
CA THR A 16 9.36 10.24 -12.64
C THR A 16 9.76 8.82 -12.23
N SER A 17 10.53 8.67 -11.14
CA SER A 17 10.90 7.36 -10.60
C SER A 17 9.71 6.61 -10.03
N ILE A 18 8.84 7.29 -9.25
CA ILE A 18 7.63 6.68 -8.69
C ILE A 18 6.71 6.19 -9.80
N ARG A 19 6.54 6.98 -10.87
CA ARG A 19 5.73 6.60 -12.02
C ARG A 19 6.28 5.33 -12.69
N LYS A 20 7.59 5.27 -12.93
CA LYS A 20 8.24 4.07 -13.50
C LYS A 20 8.08 2.85 -12.60
N ASP A 21 8.27 3.01 -11.29
CA ASP A 21 8.14 1.91 -10.32
C ASP A 21 6.66 1.44 -10.24
N LEU A 22 5.69 2.34 -10.36
CA LEU A 22 4.26 2.02 -10.44
C LEU A 22 3.89 1.28 -11.72
N ASP A 23 4.42 1.71 -12.87
CA ASP A 23 4.21 1.02 -14.15
C ASP A 23 4.79 -0.41 -14.08
N GLN A 24 6.00 -0.55 -13.54
CA GLN A 24 6.60 -1.87 -13.30
C GLN A 24 5.78 -2.73 -12.34
N PHE A 25 5.18 -2.12 -11.30
CA PHE A 25 4.31 -2.80 -10.35
C PHE A 25 2.96 -3.22 -10.95
N ALA A 26 2.44 -2.44 -11.90
CA ALA A 26 1.22 -2.76 -12.64
C ALA A 26 1.43 -3.94 -13.61
N ASP A 27 2.58 -3.97 -14.29
CA ASP A 27 2.90 -5.03 -15.26
C ASP A 27 3.26 -6.38 -14.59
N THR A 28 3.63 -6.37 -13.31
CA THR A 28 4.00 -7.59 -12.58
C THR A 28 2.80 -8.23 -11.87
N ALA A 29 2.35 -9.39 -12.37
CA ALA A 29 1.22 -10.16 -11.80
C ALA A 29 1.48 -10.71 -10.39
N SER A 30 2.74 -10.77 -9.95
CA SER A 30 3.13 -11.14 -8.58
C SER A 30 4.26 -10.22 -8.12
N PRO A 31 3.93 -8.98 -7.71
CA PRO A 31 4.97 -8.02 -7.44
C PRO A 31 5.73 -8.35 -6.15
N SER A 32 7.06 -8.25 -6.22
CA SER A 32 7.92 -8.62 -5.10
C SER A 32 7.65 -7.73 -3.86
N PRO A 33 7.73 -8.27 -2.63
CA PRO A 33 7.60 -7.49 -1.41
C PRO A 33 8.60 -6.32 -1.31
N HIS A 34 9.76 -6.47 -1.94
CA HIS A 34 10.79 -5.43 -2.01
C HIS A 34 10.33 -4.21 -2.81
N LEU A 35 9.74 -4.41 -3.99
CA LEU A 35 9.21 -3.32 -4.82
C LEU A 35 8.10 -2.57 -4.09
N GLN A 36 7.22 -3.28 -3.37
CA GLN A 36 6.19 -2.67 -2.52
C GLN A 36 6.79 -1.78 -1.42
N ALA A 37 7.82 -2.27 -0.73
CA ALA A 37 8.50 -1.49 0.32
C ALA A 37 9.20 -0.26 -0.26
N GLN A 38 9.86 -0.40 -1.41
CA GLN A 38 10.51 0.70 -2.13
C GLN A 38 9.50 1.78 -2.54
N LEU A 39 8.36 1.40 -3.13
CA LEU A 39 7.29 2.33 -3.52
C LEU A 39 6.72 3.09 -2.31
N ASN A 40 6.48 2.41 -1.19
CA ASN A 40 6.01 3.08 0.03
C ASN A 40 7.03 4.08 0.58
N ALA A 41 8.32 3.73 0.51
CA ALA A 41 9.40 4.62 0.92
C ALA A 41 9.52 5.83 -0.01
N SER A 42 9.43 5.64 -1.33
CA SER A 42 9.52 6.73 -2.32
C SER A 42 8.31 7.67 -2.27
N LEU A 43 7.10 7.15 -2.05
CA LEU A 43 5.90 7.98 -1.81
C LEU A 43 6.04 8.83 -0.55
N THR A 44 6.62 8.26 0.52
CA THR A 44 6.84 8.99 1.77
C THR A 44 7.94 10.04 1.63
N SER A 45 9.02 9.75 0.89
CA SER A 45 10.08 10.73 0.64
C SER A 45 9.59 11.87 -0.26
N PHE A 46 8.80 11.58 -1.28
CA PHE A 46 8.17 12.59 -2.14
C PHE A 46 7.23 13.51 -1.36
N ALA A 47 6.40 12.96 -0.45
CA ALA A 47 5.56 13.75 0.45
C ALA A 47 6.39 14.76 1.27
N ARG A 48 7.53 14.32 1.84
CA ARG A 48 8.43 15.20 2.60
C ARG A 48 9.05 16.27 1.70
N THR A 49 9.47 15.93 0.49
CA THR A 49 10.01 16.90 -0.48
C THR A 49 8.97 17.97 -0.82
N ILE A 50 7.70 17.59 -1.00
CA ILE A 50 6.58 18.52 -1.23
C ILE A 50 6.38 19.43 -0.01
N ASP A 51 6.44 18.90 1.21
CA ASP A 51 6.31 19.69 2.42
C ASP A 51 7.46 20.70 2.58
N ASP A 52 8.69 20.29 2.26
CA ASP A 52 9.85 21.19 2.30
C ASP A 52 9.81 22.24 1.18
N TYR A 53 9.33 21.87 -0.01
CA TYR A 53 9.06 22.82 -1.09
C TYR A 53 7.96 23.82 -0.71
N THR A 54 6.91 23.36 -0.01
CA THR A 54 5.85 24.22 0.54
C THR A 54 6.43 25.27 1.49
N LYS A 55 7.35 24.88 2.38
CA LYS A 55 7.99 25.81 3.31
C LYS A 55 8.79 26.87 2.56
N LEU A 56 9.58 26.47 1.54
CA LEU A 56 10.35 27.42 0.74
C LEU A 56 9.44 28.37 -0.06
N ALA A 57 8.38 27.86 -0.69
CA ALA A 57 7.44 28.68 -1.46
C ALA A 57 6.75 29.77 -0.60
N LYS A 58 6.49 29.49 0.68
CA LYS A 58 5.93 30.47 1.63
C LYS A 58 6.90 31.61 1.96
N HIS A 59 8.20 31.34 1.93
CA HIS A 59 9.25 32.32 2.27
C HIS A 59 9.86 33.02 1.05
N GLU A 60 9.42 32.70 -0.18
CA GLU A 60 9.92 33.35 -1.38
C GLU A 60 9.39 34.80 -1.45
N PRO A 61 10.26 35.83 -1.44
CA PRO A 61 9.85 37.24 -1.39
C PRO A 61 9.33 37.77 -2.72
N VAL A 62 9.58 37.06 -3.83
CA VAL A 62 9.19 37.48 -5.18
C VAL A 62 7.84 36.86 -5.53
N GLN A 63 6.81 37.72 -5.64
CA GLN A 63 5.41 37.29 -5.81
C GLN A 63 5.18 36.41 -7.04
N THR A 64 5.74 36.77 -8.19
CA THR A 64 5.62 35.98 -9.43
C THR A 64 6.30 34.61 -9.37
N LYS A 65 7.31 34.44 -8.51
CA LYS A 65 7.95 33.14 -8.27
C LYS A 65 7.17 32.32 -7.27
N GLN A 66 6.64 32.96 -6.23
CA GLN A 66 5.75 32.34 -5.26
C GLN A 66 4.49 31.76 -5.92
N GLU A 67 3.84 32.49 -6.82
CA GLU A 67 2.68 31.99 -7.57
C GLU A 67 3.01 30.73 -8.38
N LYS A 68 4.12 30.75 -9.12
CA LYS A 68 4.61 29.58 -9.87
C LYS A 68 4.95 28.39 -8.95
N ALA A 69 5.53 28.65 -7.78
CA ALA A 69 5.85 27.61 -6.81
C ALA A 69 4.59 26.98 -6.23
N ILE A 70 3.54 27.77 -5.96
CA ILE A 70 2.24 27.29 -5.49
C ILE A 70 1.54 26.44 -6.55
N GLU A 71 1.57 26.85 -7.81
CA GLU A 71 1.02 26.07 -8.92
C GLU A 71 1.72 24.71 -9.06
N ARG A 72 3.05 24.69 -9.04
CA ARG A 72 3.85 23.46 -9.05
C ARG A 72 3.52 22.56 -7.86
N LEU A 73 3.35 23.14 -6.68
CA LEU A 73 3.01 22.41 -5.47
C LEU A 73 1.62 21.77 -5.56
N LYS A 74 0.65 22.46 -6.17
CA LYS A 74 -0.69 21.91 -6.44
C LYS A 74 -0.60 20.69 -7.35
N ASN A 75 0.20 20.77 -8.42
CA ASN A 75 0.40 19.65 -9.35
C ASN A 75 1.06 18.46 -8.63
N PHE A 76 2.15 18.67 -7.89
CA PHE A 76 2.81 17.59 -7.15
C PHE A 76 1.91 16.94 -6.09
N ARG A 77 1.03 17.69 -5.43
CA ARG A 77 0.05 17.12 -4.50
C ARG A 77 -0.98 16.25 -5.20
N SER A 78 -1.49 16.71 -6.35
CA SER A 78 -2.39 15.92 -7.20
C SER A 78 -1.73 14.62 -7.67
N GLU A 79 -0.49 14.71 -8.16
CA GLU A 79 0.29 13.54 -8.60
C GLU A 79 0.51 12.55 -7.44
N LEU A 80 0.81 13.05 -6.24
CA LEU A 80 1.01 12.21 -5.07
C LEU A 80 -0.25 11.41 -4.72
N ASP A 81 -1.40 12.09 -4.70
CA ASP A 81 -2.68 11.44 -4.39
C ASP A 81 -3.04 10.39 -5.46
N GLU A 82 -2.81 10.71 -6.74
CA GLU A 82 -2.96 9.76 -7.85
C GLU A 82 -2.04 8.53 -7.69
N TYR A 83 -0.76 8.74 -7.34
CA TYR A 83 0.19 7.64 -7.11
C TYR A 83 -0.20 6.75 -5.92
N ARG A 84 -0.78 7.34 -4.86
CA ARG A 84 -1.30 6.56 -3.72
C ARG A 84 -2.51 5.73 -4.11
N GLU A 85 -3.42 6.29 -4.90
CA GLU A 85 -4.60 5.58 -5.37
C GLU A 85 -4.23 4.43 -6.30
N SER A 86 -3.33 4.67 -7.27
CA SER A 86 -2.87 3.64 -8.20
C SER A 86 -2.14 2.51 -7.47
N PHE A 87 -1.25 2.83 -6.52
CA PHE A 87 -0.59 1.82 -5.69
C PHE A 87 -1.59 0.96 -4.93
N LYS A 88 -2.60 1.58 -4.30
CA LYS A 88 -3.63 0.86 -3.56
C LYS A 88 -4.47 -0.04 -4.48
N ARG A 89 -4.86 0.46 -5.66
CA ARG A 89 -5.63 -0.27 -6.66
C ARG A 89 -4.87 -1.49 -7.19
N ILE A 90 -3.62 -1.32 -7.58
CA ILE A 90 -2.80 -2.42 -8.10
C ILE A 90 -2.56 -3.46 -6.99
N LYS A 91 -2.36 -3.01 -5.74
CA LYS A 91 -2.21 -3.91 -4.60
C LYS A 91 -3.46 -4.75 -4.36
N SER A 92 -4.65 -4.15 -4.35
CA SER A 92 -5.90 -4.89 -4.14
C SER A 92 -6.16 -5.89 -5.25
N VAL A 93 -5.94 -5.50 -6.52
CA VAL A 93 -6.10 -6.41 -7.66
C VAL A 93 -5.17 -7.61 -7.56
N ASN A 94 -3.90 -7.41 -7.19
CA ASN A 94 -2.95 -8.51 -7.02
C ASN A 94 -3.34 -9.44 -5.86
N GLU A 95 -3.85 -8.89 -4.76
CA GLU A 95 -4.35 -9.68 -3.63
C GLU A 95 -5.59 -10.51 -4.01
N ASP A 96 -6.51 -9.92 -4.77
CA ASP A 96 -7.70 -10.61 -5.31
C ASP A 96 -7.32 -11.74 -6.28
N VAL A 97 -6.33 -11.52 -7.15
CA VAL A 97 -5.82 -12.55 -8.07
C VAL A 97 -5.15 -13.68 -7.29
N GLN A 98 -4.33 -13.38 -6.29
CA GLN A 98 -3.68 -14.40 -5.47
C GLN A 98 -4.68 -15.21 -4.65
N THR A 99 -5.67 -14.56 -4.03
CA THR A 99 -6.72 -15.25 -3.26
C THR A 99 -7.59 -16.11 -4.17
N THR A 100 -7.92 -15.63 -5.37
CA THR A 100 -8.69 -16.40 -6.37
C THR A 100 -7.88 -17.58 -6.91
N ALA A 101 -6.58 -17.40 -7.19
CA ALA A 101 -5.70 -18.47 -7.62
C ALA A 101 -5.57 -19.56 -6.54
N ALA A 102 -5.29 -19.16 -5.29
CA ALA A 102 -5.24 -20.08 -4.15
C ALA A 102 -6.58 -20.82 -3.96
N ARG A 103 -7.71 -20.12 -4.06
CA ARG A 103 -9.04 -20.73 -4.01
C ARG A 103 -9.25 -21.72 -5.15
N THR A 104 -8.80 -21.39 -6.36
CA THR A 104 -8.94 -22.25 -7.55
C THR A 104 -8.03 -23.48 -7.46
N GLU A 105 -6.83 -23.37 -6.89
CA GLU A 105 -5.97 -24.53 -6.63
C GLU A 105 -6.56 -25.46 -5.57
N LEU A 106 -7.15 -24.89 -4.51
CA LEU A 106 -7.81 -25.66 -3.45
C LEU A 106 -9.07 -26.38 -3.97
N LEU A 107 -9.81 -25.76 -4.89
CA LEU A 107 -11.01 -26.35 -5.50
C LEU A 107 -10.69 -27.24 -6.72
N GLY A 108 -9.59 -26.98 -7.41
CA GLY A 108 -9.16 -27.63 -8.66
C GLY A 108 -8.38 -28.92 -8.46
N ARG A 109 -7.86 -29.20 -7.25
CA ARG A 109 -7.29 -30.51 -6.86
C ARG A 109 -8.35 -31.60 -6.64
N ARG A 110 -9.46 -31.56 -7.36
CA ARG A 110 -10.39 -32.69 -7.46
C ARG A 110 -10.52 -33.10 -8.93
N PRO A 111 -9.50 -33.75 -9.54
CA PRO A 111 -9.80 -34.67 -10.61
C PRO A 111 -10.68 -35.74 -9.97
N HIS A 112 -11.77 -36.05 -10.63
CA HIS A 112 -12.75 -37.02 -10.17
C HIS A 112 -12.08 -38.30 -9.60
N HIS A 113 -12.72 -38.88 -8.58
CA HIS A 113 -12.45 -40.21 -7.99
C HIS A 113 -11.48 -40.28 -6.80
N ALA A 114 -11.73 -39.50 -5.75
CA ALA A 114 -11.66 -40.05 -4.40
C ALA A 114 -13.06 -39.90 -3.81
N ALA A 115 -13.82 -41.00 -3.82
CA ALA A 115 -15.12 -41.11 -3.17
C ALA A 115 -14.95 -41.06 -1.65
N THR A 116 -14.49 -39.94 -1.10
CA THR A 116 -14.71 -39.63 0.31
C THR A 116 -16.16 -39.18 0.43
N PRO A 117 -17.01 -39.93 1.14
CA PRO A 117 -18.40 -39.54 1.30
C PRO A 117 -18.47 -38.16 1.97
N GLU A 118 -19.30 -37.26 1.43
CA GLU A 118 -19.53 -35.94 2.01
C GLU A 118 -20.28 -35.98 3.35
N ASN A 119 -20.53 -37.18 3.89
CA ASN A 119 -21.10 -37.41 5.20
C ASN A 119 -20.17 -38.31 6.04
N PRO A 120 -19.66 -37.84 7.19
CA PRO A 120 -18.84 -38.65 8.11
C PRO A 120 -19.50 -39.93 8.63
N TYR A 121 -20.82 -40.09 8.42
CA TYR A 121 -21.63 -41.23 8.86
C TYR A 121 -22.25 -42.06 7.72
N SER A 122 -22.03 -41.70 6.45
CA SER A 122 -22.58 -42.51 5.36
C SER A 122 -21.73 -43.75 5.15
N LEU A 123 -22.34 -44.92 5.39
CA LEU A 123 -21.73 -46.22 5.13
C LEU A 123 -21.41 -46.37 3.63
N PRO A 124 -20.23 -46.91 3.24
CA PRO A 124 -19.88 -47.09 1.84
C PRO A 124 -20.83 -48.06 1.14
N ASN A 125 -21.31 -47.69 -0.05
CA ASN A 125 -22.06 -48.58 -0.92
C ASN A 125 -21.10 -49.66 -1.49
N PRO A 126 -21.31 -50.96 -1.23
CA PRO A 126 -20.36 -52.02 -1.57
C PRO A 126 -20.14 -52.25 -3.08
N SER A 127 -20.94 -51.64 -3.95
CA SER A 127 -20.80 -51.76 -5.41
C SER A 127 -19.74 -50.82 -6.01
N ALA A 128 -19.23 -49.82 -5.28
CA ALA A 128 -18.23 -48.87 -5.80
C ALA A 128 -16.77 -49.31 -5.57
N ALA A 129 -16.53 -50.40 -4.84
CA ALA A 129 -15.20 -50.84 -4.42
C ALA A 129 -14.37 -51.56 -5.51
N GLN A 130 -14.87 -51.64 -6.74
CA GLN A 130 -14.22 -52.42 -7.81
C GLN A 130 -13.15 -51.65 -8.60
N TYR A 131 -13.03 -50.33 -8.43
CA TYR A 131 -12.13 -49.49 -9.24
C TYR A 131 -11.29 -48.59 -8.34
N SER A 132 -10.20 -49.13 -7.81
CA SER A 132 -9.20 -48.38 -7.05
C SER A 132 -8.00 -48.07 -7.98
N PRO A 133 -7.67 -46.79 -8.27
CA PRO A 133 -6.60 -46.42 -9.20
C PRO A 133 -5.18 -46.83 -8.77
N PHE A 134 -5.02 -47.24 -7.51
CA PHE A 134 -3.75 -47.62 -6.89
C PHE A 134 -3.62 -49.12 -6.60
N ALA A 135 -4.59 -49.94 -7.02
CA ALA A 135 -4.49 -51.38 -6.88
C ALA A 135 -3.66 -51.98 -8.03
N PRO A 136 -2.72 -52.91 -7.75
CA PRO A 136 -1.98 -53.57 -8.81
C PRO A 136 -2.93 -54.35 -9.71
N THR A 137 -2.84 -54.12 -11.02
CA THR A 137 -3.64 -54.81 -12.05
C THR A 137 -3.27 -56.30 -12.06
N GLN A 138 -4.00 -57.12 -11.31
CA GLN A 138 -3.87 -58.57 -11.43
C GLN A 138 -4.75 -59.10 -12.57
N PRO A 139 -4.24 -60.03 -13.40
CA PRO A 139 -5.04 -60.66 -14.44
C PRO A 139 -6.19 -61.45 -13.81
N HIS A 140 -7.41 -61.16 -14.24
CA HIS A 140 -8.63 -61.78 -13.75
C HIS A 140 -8.63 -63.28 -14.10
N ASN A 141 -8.42 -64.15 -13.10
CA ASN A 141 -8.54 -65.60 -13.24
C ASN A 141 -9.86 -66.07 -12.59
N PRO A 142 -10.85 -66.53 -13.37
CA PRO A 142 -12.19 -66.90 -12.88
C PRO A 142 -12.22 -68.17 -12.00
N SER A 143 -11.09 -68.86 -11.84
CA SER A 143 -10.97 -70.10 -11.06
C SER A 143 -10.13 -69.96 -9.78
N ALA A 144 -9.70 -68.75 -9.43
CA ALA A 144 -8.90 -68.50 -8.22
C ALA A 144 -9.79 -68.41 -6.95
N PRO A 145 -9.34 -68.94 -5.80
CA PRO A 145 -10.01 -68.73 -4.51
C PRO A 145 -10.17 -67.23 -4.23
N TYR A 146 -11.35 -66.81 -3.76
CA TYR A 146 -11.65 -65.42 -3.43
C TYR A 146 -10.60 -64.87 -2.44
N ARG A 147 -9.74 -63.96 -2.92
CA ARG A 147 -8.81 -63.18 -2.09
C ARG A 147 -9.41 -61.78 -1.90
N PRO A 148 -9.74 -61.39 -0.66
CA PRO A 148 -10.22 -60.03 -0.37
C PRO A 148 -9.18 -59.01 -0.83
N ASN A 149 -9.60 -58.02 -1.61
CA ASN A 149 -8.72 -56.94 -2.03
C ASN A 149 -8.45 -56.04 -0.79
N PRO A 150 -7.21 -55.97 -0.27
CA PRO A 150 -6.89 -55.25 0.96
C PRO A 150 -7.11 -53.74 0.85
N TYR A 151 -7.30 -53.22 -0.36
CA TYR A 151 -7.58 -51.82 -0.65
C TYR A 151 -9.08 -51.50 -0.86
N SER A 152 -9.97 -52.48 -0.65
CA SER A 152 -11.41 -52.25 -0.74
C SER A 152 -11.95 -51.60 0.54
N ALA A 153 -12.80 -50.58 0.41
CA ALA A 153 -13.37 -49.79 1.51
C ALA A 153 -14.36 -50.55 2.43
N GLY A 154 -14.27 -51.88 2.49
CA GLY A 154 -15.09 -52.76 3.33
C GLY A 154 -14.44 -54.10 3.66
N ALA A 155 -13.12 -54.25 3.49
CA ALA A 155 -12.41 -55.46 3.93
C ALA A 155 -12.44 -55.57 5.47
N PRO A 156 -12.61 -56.78 6.05
CA PRO A 156 -12.57 -56.95 7.50
C PRO A 156 -11.26 -56.40 8.05
N GLN A 157 -11.38 -55.46 8.97
CA GLN A 157 -10.28 -54.78 9.64
C GLN A 157 -9.41 -55.83 10.36
N GLY A 158 -8.25 -56.14 9.78
CA GLY A 158 -7.31 -57.10 10.31
C GLY A 158 -5.89 -56.73 9.95
N GLY A 159 -5.18 -56.10 10.87
CA GLY A 159 -3.72 -55.90 10.84
C GLY A 159 -3.27 -54.53 11.34
N ASP A 160 -2.41 -54.52 12.35
CA ASP A 160 -1.79 -53.34 12.97
C ASP A 160 -1.06 -52.38 11.99
N TYR A 161 -0.79 -52.84 10.75
CA TYR A 161 -0.06 -52.12 9.71
C TYR A 161 -0.76 -50.86 9.17
N ASP A 162 -2.10 -50.82 9.13
CA ASP A 162 -2.84 -49.63 8.67
C ASP A 162 -2.88 -48.52 9.72
N ARG A 163 -2.90 -48.89 11.01
CA ARG A 163 -2.88 -47.92 12.11
C ARG A 163 -1.55 -47.16 12.16
N GLU A 164 -0.42 -47.85 12.00
CA GLU A 164 0.90 -47.21 11.96
C GLU A 164 1.05 -46.23 10.77
N GLY A 165 0.57 -46.62 9.58
CA GLY A 165 0.63 -45.77 8.40
C GLY A 165 -0.23 -44.49 8.50
N HIS A 166 -1.37 -44.55 9.21
CA HIS A 166 -2.19 -43.38 9.50
C HIS A 166 -1.55 -42.45 10.53
N VAL A 167 -0.97 -43.01 11.60
CA VAL A 167 -0.30 -42.23 12.66
C VAL A 167 0.95 -41.51 12.13
N MET A 168 1.76 -42.15 11.28
CA MET A 168 2.94 -41.51 10.70
C MET A 168 2.58 -40.36 9.76
N ARG A 169 1.46 -40.48 9.03
CA ARG A 169 0.99 -39.43 8.12
C ARG A 169 0.40 -38.26 8.90
N GLU A 170 -0.32 -38.52 9.98
CA GLU A 170 -0.77 -37.49 10.93
C GLU A 170 0.42 -36.75 11.54
N GLN A 171 1.42 -37.47 12.04
CA GLN A 171 2.63 -36.84 12.62
C GLN A 171 3.37 -35.96 11.61
N ASN A 172 3.56 -36.44 10.38
CA ASN A 172 4.18 -35.64 9.33
C ASN A 172 3.33 -34.41 8.95
N PHE A 173 2.01 -34.56 8.89
CA PHE A 173 1.10 -33.45 8.64
C PHE A 173 1.14 -32.42 9.79
N PHE A 174 1.15 -32.87 11.05
CA PHE A 174 1.29 -31.99 12.20
C PHE A 174 2.64 -31.26 12.21
N ALA A 175 3.74 -31.93 11.88
CA ALA A 175 5.08 -31.34 11.83
C ALA A 175 5.25 -30.32 10.68
N GLN A 176 4.65 -30.59 9.52
CA GLN A 176 4.64 -29.64 8.40
C GLN A 176 3.73 -28.45 8.69
N THR A 177 2.60 -28.68 9.36
CA THR A 177 1.68 -27.61 9.73
C THR A 177 2.26 -26.74 10.83
N SER A 178 2.95 -27.32 11.82
CA SER A 178 3.58 -26.54 12.90
C SER A 178 4.67 -25.60 12.36
N THR A 179 5.51 -26.08 11.45
CA THR A 179 6.58 -25.27 10.86
C THR A 179 6.03 -24.11 10.01
N GLN A 180 4.97 -24.35 9.23
CA GLN A 180 4.30 -23.29 8.48
C GLN A 180 3.57 -22.28 9.39
N LEU A 181 2.92 -22.76 10.46
CA LEU A 181 2.27 -21.88 11.43
C LEU A 181 3.27 -20.98 12.17
N ASP A 182 4.44 -21.52 12.49
CA ASP A 182 5.52 -20.75 13.12
C ASP A 182 6.05 -19.66 12.16
N GLU A 183 6.22 -19.98 10.88
CA GLU A 183 6.62 -19.01 9.85
C GLU A 183 5.56 -17.90 9.67
N PHE A 184 4.27 -18.25 9.68
CA PHE A 184 3.19 -17.26 9.62
C PHE A 184 3.08 -16.43 10.89
N LEU A 185 3.32 -17.01 12.06
CA LEU A 185 3.35 -16.28 13.33
C LEU A 185 4.52 -15.31 13.39
N ASP A 186 5.70 -15.70 12.90
CA ASP A 186 6.88 -14.84 12.89
C ASP A 186 6.73 -13.68 11.89
N ARG A 187 6.22 -13.98 10.69
CA ARG A 187 5.85 -12.96 9.71
C ARG A 187 4.74 -12.04 10.24
N GLY A 188 3.75 -12.60 10.92
CA GLY A 188 2.68 -11.87 11.58
C GLY A 188 3.19 -10.95 12.68
N ARG A 189 4.13 -11.42 13.52
CA ARG A 189 4.79 -10.61 14.55
C ARG A 189 5.58 -9.46 13.95
N THR A 190 6.29 -9.71 12.85
CA THR A 190 7.07 -8.67 12.15
C THR A 190 6.15 -7.60 11.57
N VAL A 191 5.06 -8.00 10.92
CA VAL A 191 4.05 -7.07 10.39
C VAL A 191 3.35 -6.29 11.49
N LEU A 192 2.98 -6.94 12.61
CA LEU A 192 2.37 -6.26 13.77
C LEU A 192 3.34 -5.30 14.45
N GLY A 193 4.64 -5.62 14.48
CA GLY A 193 5.72 -4.74 14.94
C GLY A 193 5.83 -3.50 14.07
N ASP A 194 5.87 -3.68 12.75
CA ASP A 194 5.93 -2.58 11.78
C ASP A 194 4.68 -1.67 11.85
N LEU A 195 3.49 -2.25 12.02
CA LEU A 195 2.25 -1.48 12.21
C LEU A 195 2.25 -0.70 13.53
N GLY A 196 2.79 -1.29 14.60
CA GLY A 196 2.99 -0.61 15.89
C GLY A 196 3.95 0.57 15.77
N GLN A 197 5.05 0.39 15.05
CA GLN A 197 6.05 1.43 14.83
C GLN A 197 5.54 2.53 13.88
N GLN A 198 4.79 2.17 12.83
CA GLN A 198 4.11 3.13 11.95
C GLN A 198 3.04 3.94 12.69
N ARG A 199 2.30 3.33 13.63
CA ARG A 199 1.34 4.04 14.48
C ARG A 199 2.01 5.08 15.37
N GLU A 200 3.18 4.77 15.94
CA GLU A 200 3.92 5.73 16.77
C GLU A 200 4.49 6.89 15.92
N MET A 201 4.95 6.60 14.70
CA MET A 201 5.36 7.62 13.73
C MET A 201 4.18 8.51 13.27
N LEU A 202 3.01 7.92 13.03
CA LEU A 202 1.79 8.65 12.65
C LEU A 202 1.26 9.51 13.81
N LYS A 203 1.33 9.04 15.06
CA LYS A 203 1.01 9.86 16.25
C LYS A 203 1.98 11.04 16.40
N GLY A 204 3.27 10.83 16.16
CA GLY A 204 4.27 11.90 16.15
C GLY A 204 3.98 12.94 15.06
N THR A 205 3.57 12.47 13.88
CA THR A 205 3.18 13.33 12.74
C THR A 205 1.88 14.08 13.01
N GLN A 206 0.88 13.44 13.63
CA GLN A 206 -0.38 14.05 14.04
C GLN A 206 -0.16 15.13 15.11
N ARG A 207 0.66 14.86 16.14
CA ARG A 207 1.04 15.88 17.15
C ARG A 207 1.76 17.06 16.51
N ARG A 208 2.65 16.79 15.55
CA ARG A 208 3.31 17.85 14.76
C ARG A 208 2.30 18.63 13.92
N LEU A 209 1.37 17.97 13.24
CA LEU A 209 0.30 18.62 12.48
C LEU A 209 -0.62 19.46 13.36
N TYR A 210 -0.95 19.00 14.57
CA TYR A 210 -1.76 19.78 15.52
C TYR A 210 -1.00 21.01 16.02
N SER A 211 0.30 20.86 16.32
CA SER A 211 1.17 22.01 16.65
C SER A 211 1.31 22.98 15.47
N VAL A 212 1.40 22.46 14.25
CA VAL A 212 1.46 23.26 13.02
C VAL A 212 0.13 23.94 12.72
N ALA A 213 -1.01 23.28 13.00
CA ALA A 213 -2.34 23.86 12.88
C ALA A 213 -2.54 25.01 13.89
N ASN A 214 -2.06 24.85 15.12
CA ASN A 214 -2.08 25.94 16.11
C ASN A 214 -1.19 27.12 15.69
N THR A 215 -0.08 26.86 14.97
CA THR A 215 0.77 27.92 14.38
C THR A 215 0.28 28.46 13.02
N LEU A 216 -0.58 27.71 12.33
CA LEU A 216 -1.28 28.18 11.13
C LEU A 216 -2.45 29.10 11.50
N GLY A 217 -3.02 28.96 12.71
CA GLY A 217 -3.87 29.99 13.32
C GLY A 217 -3.16 31.34 13.46
N ILE A 218 -1.86 31.32 13.73
CA ILE A 218 -0.97 32.51 13.73
C ILE A 218 -0.65 33.02 12.30
N SER A 219 -0.81 32.21 11.25
CA SER A 219 -0.58 32.66 9.85
C SER A 219 -1.67 33.61 9.32
N GLY A 220 -2.85 33.64 9.95
CA GLY A 220 -3.89 34.64 9.66
C GLY A 220 -3.47 36.06 10.05
N ASP A 221 -2.70 36.22 11.13
CA ASP A 221 -2.21 37.52 11.57
C ASP A 221 -1.09 38.06 10.67
N THR A 222 -0.26 37.18 10.08
CA THR A 222 0.72 37.61 9.06
C THR A 222 0.04 38.05 7.77
N ILE A 223 -1.01 37.35 7.34
CA ILE A 223 -1.82 37.74 6.17
C ILE A 223 -2.52 39.09 6.41
N ARG A 224 -3.08 39.30 7.61
CA ARG A 224 -3.68 40.60 7.99
C ARG A 224 -2.63 41.71 8.14
N MET A 225 -1.41 41.39 8.58
CA MET A 225 -0.32 42.36 8.66
C MET A 225 0.14 42.81 7.26
N VAL A 226 0.10 41.94 6.26
CA VAL A 226 0.45 42.26 4.87
C VAL A 226 -0.62 43.15 4.22
N GLU A 227 -1.90 42.86 4.44
CA GLU A 227 -2.99 43.71 3.90
C GLU A 227 -2.96 45.14 4.47
N ARG A 228 -2.51 45.30 5.73
CA ARG A 228 -2.34 46.62 6.37
C ARG A 228 -1.20 47.44 5.74
N ARG A 229 -0.10 46.80 5.31
CA ARG A 229 1.04 47.49 4.69
C ARG A 229 0.69 48.08 3.32
N ALA A 230 -0.08 47.36 2.51
CA ALA A 230 -0.56 47.86 1.22
C ALA A 230 -1.54 49.05 1.35
N LYS A 231 -2.35 49.09 2.42
CA LYS A 231 -3.23 50.23 2.72
C LYS A 231 -2.44 51.45 3.22
N GLN A 232 -1.39 51.25 4.00
CA GLN A 232 -0.51 52.34 4.45
C GLN A 232 0.25 52.98 3.29
N ASP A 233 0.72 52.18 2.32
CA ASP A 233 1.47 52.68 1.16
C ASP A 233 0.64 53.62 0.28
N LYS A 234 -0.65 53.32 0.08
CA LYS A 234 -1.59 54.23 -0.59
C LYS A 234 -1.73 55.58 0.12
N TRP A 235 -1.63 55.61 1.44
CA TRP A 235 -1.77 56.83 2.23
C TRP A 235 -0.51 57.71 2.12
N VAL A 236 0.67 57.09 2.16
CA VAL A 236 1.96 57.78 1.95
C VAL A 236 2.03 58.40 0.56
N PHE A 237 1.56 57.69 -0.48
CA PHE A 237 1.48 58.23 -1.84
C PHE A 237 0.61 59.49 -1.92
N TRP A 238 -0.60 59.45 -1.34
CA TRP A 238 -1.51 60.61 -1.35
C TRP A 238 -0.96 61.81 -0.59
N ILE A 239 -0.27 61.60 0.53
CA ILE A 239 0.42 62.68 1.26
C ILE A 239 1.48 63.33 0.37
N GLY A 240 2.29 62.55 -0.34
CA GLY A 240 3.30 63.06 -1.26
C GLY A 240 2.71 63.93 -2.37
N VAL A 241 1.57 63.53 -2.95
CA VAL A 241 0.86 64.30 -3.97
C VAL A 241 0.39 65.65 -3.42
N VAL A 242 -0.23 65.67 -2.23
CA VAL A 242 -0.72 66.91 -1.61
C VAL A 242 0.42 67.87 -1.30
N VAL A 243 1.53 67.37 -0.74
CA VAL A 243 2.71 68.18 -0.45
C VAL A 243 3.31 68.78 -1.72
N PHE A 244 3.36 68.01 -2.81
CA PHE A 244 3.85 68.49 -4.10
C PHE A 244 3.01 69.65 -4.66
N PHE A 245 1.68 69.53 -4.64
CA PHE A 245 0.79 70.61 -5.08
C PHE A 245 0.88 71.85 -4.18
N ALA A 246 0.97 71.67 -2.86
CA ALA A 246 1.16 72.78 -1.92
C ALA A 246 2.48 73.53 -2.18
N PHE A 247 3.56 72.80 -2.49
CA PHE A 247 4.84 73.38 -2.87
C PHE A 247 4.75 74.20 -4.15
N CYS A 248 4.14 73.66 -5.21
CA CYS A 248 3.93 74.40 -6.46
C CYS A 248 3.09 75.66 -6.25
N TRP A 249 2.04 75.57 -5.43
CA TRP A 249 1.20 76.72 -5.09
C TRP A 249 1.99 77.81 -4.36
N LEU A 250 2.81 77.43 -3.38
CA LEU A 250 3.63 78.37 -2.61
C LEU A 250 4.62 79.11 -3.51
N VAL A 251 5.29 78.39 -4.42
CA VAL A 251 6.22 78.99 -5.40
C VAL A 251 5.50 80.02 -6.28
N ILE A 252 4.32 79.68 -6.82
CA ILE A 252 3.54 80.59 -7.66
C ILE A 252 3.08 81.82 -6.86
N HIS A 253 2.67 81.65 -5.60
CA HIS A 253 2.23 82.76 -4.77
C HIS A 253 3.36 83.71 -4.36
N TYR A 254 4.58 83.20 -4.14
CA TYR A 254 5.72 84.01 -3.71
C TYR A 254 6.47 84.68 -4.87
N LEU A 255 6.38 84.15 -6.10
CA LEU A 255 7.00 84.73 -7.29
C LEU A 255 6.09 85.70 -8.05
N ARG A 256 4.86 85.93 -7.57
CA ARG A 256 3.87 86.83 -8.18
C ARG A 256 3.55 87.99 -7.24
#